data_AF-A0A1A7W997-F1
#
_entry.id   AF-A0A1A7W997-F1
#
_cell.length_a   1.000
_cell.length_b   1.000
_cell.length_c   1.000
_cell.angle_alpha   90.00
_cell.angle_beta   90.00
_cell.angle_gamma   90.00
#
_symmetry.space_group_name_H-M   'P 1'
#
loop_
_entity.id
_entity.type
_entity.pdbx_description
1 polymer ?
#
loop_
_entity_poly.entity_id
_entity_poly.type
_entity_poly.pdbx_seq_one_letter_code
_entity_poly.pdbx_strand_id
1 'polypeptide(L)'
;LCRGETPLFQKKKKTIRLFWNEVRPVDWQCKSHKFCKESLWSKLEPIKLDTSKLEQLFETKSKELSVTKKAAVDGKRTEIIVLDSKRSNAINIGLTVLPPPRTIKTAILNFDEYALNKEGIEKILTMIPTEEEKQKIQEAQLMNPEVPLGSAEQFLLTLSSITELSARLQLWAFKMDYELLEKEVAEPLQDLKEGMDQLEKNKTLKYILTTLLAIGNFLNGSNAKGFQLSYLEKVPEVKDTVHKQSLLHHACSIVVEKFPESTDLYSEIGAITRLAKVDFDQLQDNLAQMERRCKASWDHLKVIAKHEMKPALKQKMSDFLKDCAERIIILKIVHRRIINRFHAFLLFLGHPIYTVREVSIHRFSKILSEFALEYRTTRERVLQQKQKRANHRERNKTRGKMITDSGKFGAAPSDAQESQPQGIQYAEDAAEHENMKAVLKSSLQDGESSTSTVPGLRTRTRASAIRGRLGPWCSATDDPVTCTDDTADEIMERIVRSATQGPSQRTQPRERRRSRANRKSLRRTLKSGLTTEEANALGLSSGSEMQV
;
A
#
# COMPACT_ATOMS: atom_id res chain seq x y z
N LEU A 1 51.27 21.31 -13.16
CA LEU A 1 51.39 22.78 -13.20
C LEU A 1 50.15 23.37 -13.86
N CYS A 2 49.13 23.72 -13.08
CA CYS A 2 47.94 24.36 -13.62
C CYS A 2 48.26 25.84 -13.90
N ARG A 3 48.20 26.27 -15.16
CA ARG A 3 48.14 27.71 -15.45
C ARG A 3 46.80 28.22 -14.94
N GLY A 4 46.81 29.33 -14.21
CA GLY A 4 45.57 29.98 -13.77
C GLY A 4 44.87 30.61 -14.96
N GLU A 5 43.73 30.07 -15.35
CA GLU A 5 42.82 30.75 -16.27
C GLU A 5 42.24 31.98 -15.55
N THR A 6 42.27 33.13 -16.21
CA THR A 6 41.66 34.35 -15.68
C THR A 6 40.14 34.21 -15.68
N PRO A 7 39.44 34.51 -14.57
CA PRO A 7 37.99 34.35 -14.52
C PRO A 7 37.31 35.28 -15.54
N LEU A 8 36.53 34.70 -16.45
CA LEU A 8 35.80 35.38 -17.53
C LEU A 8 34.89 36.53 -17.04
N PHE A 9 34.52 36.54 -15.76
CA PHE A 9 33.71 37.58 -15.14
C PHE A 9 34.35 38.09 -13.85
N GLN A 10 34.81 39.34 -13.87
CA GLN A 10 35.23 40.05 -12.66
C GLN A 10 33.99 40.52 -11.89
N LYS A 11 33.83 40.03 -10.65
CA LYS A 11 32.72 40.39 -9.76
C LYS A 11 33.09 41.54 -8.83
N LYS A 12 32.21 42.52 -8.69
CA LYS A 12 32.34 43.63 -7.72
C LYS A 12 31.66 43.32 -6.39
N LYS A 13 30.73 42.35 -6.35
CA LYS A 13 29.91 42.03 -5.17
C LYS A 13 29.93 40.55 -4.81
N LYS A 14 29.86 40.26 -3.51
CA LYS A 14 29.64 38.88 -3.00
C LYS A 14 28.22 38.46 -3.36
N THR A 15 28.11 37.48 -4.26
CA THR A 15 26.85 36.92 -4.74
C THR A 15 26.63 35.52 -4.18
N ILE A 16 25.37 35.06 -4.16
CA ILE A 16 25.02 33.70 -3.73
C ILE A 16 25.79 32.66 -4.56
N ARG A 17 26.38 31.68 -3.89
CA ARG A 17 27.20 30.63 -4.52
C ARG A 17 26.36 29.39 -4.80
N LEU A 18 26.36 28.93 -6.04
CA LEU A 18 25.76 27.65 -6.43
C LEU A 18 26.78 26.53 -6.17
N PHE A 19 26.33 25.45 -5.53
CA PHE A 19 27.14 24.30 -5.13
C PHE A 19 26.92 23.12 -6.08
N TRP A 20 27.12 23.34 -7.37
CA TRP A 20 27.13 22.25 -8.35
C TRP A 20 28.44 21.46 -8.29
N ASN A 21 28.38 20.16 -8.63
CA ASN A 21 29.57 19.37 -8.89
C ASN A 21 30.05 19.67 -10.31
N GLU A 22 31.26 20.21 -10.42
CA GLU A 22 31.88 20.61 -11.70
C GLU A 22 32.17 19.39 -12.58
N VAL A 23 31.53 19.33 -13.76
CA VAL A 23 31.82 18.32 -14.78
C VAL A 23 33.12 18.72 -15.48
N ARG A 24 34.25 18.25 -14.95
CA ARG A 24 35.56 18.45 -15.57
C ARG A 24 35.60 17.80 -16.96
N PRO A 25 36.20 18.45 -17.97
CA PRO A 25 36.54 17.78 -19.22
C PRO A 25 37.47 16.60 -18.93
N VAL A 26 37.03 15.39 -19.31
CA VAL A 26 37.84 14.18 -19.28
C VAL A 26 38.01 13.74 -20.74
N ASP A 27 39.26 13.58 -21.18
CA ASP A 27 39.56 13.05 -22.50
C ASP A 27 39.07 11.61 -22.61
N TRP A 28 37.89 11.44 -23.20
CA TRP A 28 37.16 10.18 -23.26
C TRP A 28 37.80 9.21 -24.27
N GLN A 29 38.86 8.53 -23.85
CA GLN A 29 39.61 7.55 -24.66
C GLN A 29 38.84 6.23 -24.95
N CYS A 30 37.52 6.29 -25.11
CA CYS A 30 36.69 5.15 -25.49
C CYS A 30 36.38 5.17 -27.00
N LYS A 31 37.22 4.48 -27.80
CA LYS A 31 37.08 4.37 -29.26
C LYS A 31 35.93 3.42 -29.71
N SER A 32 34.88 3.23 -28.90
CA SER A 32 33.97 2.08 -29.03
C SER A 32 32.51 2.39 -29.44
N HIS A 33 32.02 3.64 -29.32
CA HIS A 33 30.66 3.99 -29.77
C HIS A 33 30.63 5.13 -30.80
N LYS A 34 30.08 4.86 -31.99
CA LYS A 34 30.00 5.81 -33.13
C LYS A 34 29.10 7.03 -32.90
N PHE A 35 28.40 7.13 -31.77
CA PHE A 35 27.30 8.09 -31.55
C PHE A 35 27.64 9.28 -30.64
N CYS A 36 28.82 9.33 -30.02
CA CYS A 36 29.21 10.43 -29.12
C CYS A 36 30.67 10.85 -29.37
N LYS A 37 30.86 11.85 -30.24
CA LYS A 37 32.17 12.50 -30.49
C LYS A 37 32.37 13.80 -29.71
N GLU A 38 31.29 14.39 -29.20
CA GLU A 38 31.24 15.73 -28.64
C GLU A 38 30.28 15.69 -27.44
N SER A 39 30.62 16.36 -26.35
CA SER A 39 29.72 16.45 -25.19
C SER A 39 28.55 17.39 -25.47
N LEU A 40 27.43 17.25 -24.75
CA LEU A 40 26.33 18.23 -24.84
C LEU A 40 26.81 19.64 -24.46
N TRP A 41 27.69 19.76 -23.45
CA TRP A 41 28.32 21.01 -23.03
C TRP A 41 29.12 21.68 -24.15
N SER A 42 29.70 20.89 -25.06
CA SER A 42 30.44 21.37 -26.24
C SER A 42 29.54 21.95 -27.35
N LYS A 43 28.20 21.83 -27.22
CA LYS A 43 27.20 22.29 -28.20
C LYS A 43 26.30 23.40 -27.68
N LEU A 44 26.53 23.90 -26.46
CA LEU A 44 25.78 25.01 -25.89
C LEU A 44 26.41 26.33 -26.33
N GLU A 45 25.61 27.19 -26.98
CA GLU A 45 26.07 28.53 -27.35
C GLU A 45 26.26 29.43 -26.11
N PRO A 46 27.33 30.25 -26.05
CA PRO A 46 27.60 31.11 -24.90
C PRO A 46 26.64 32.30 -24.84
N ILE A 47 25.62 32.20 -23.98
CA ILE A 47 24.63 33.26 -23.75
C ILE A 47 25.30 34.47 -23.08
N LYS A 48 25.12 35.67 -23.66
CA LYS A 48 25.53 36.94 -23.04
C LYS A 48 24.60 37.28 -21.87
N LEU A 49 25.15 37.33 -20.66
CA LEU A 49 24.43 37.66 -19.43
C LEU A 49 24.72 39.10 -18.98
N ASP A 50 23.68 39.79 -18.50
CA ASP A 50 23.83 41.07 -17.77
C ASP A 50 24.38 40.81 -16.36
N THR A 51 25.69 40.91 -16.23
CA THR A 51 26.40 40.71 -14.97
C THR A 51 26.00 41.74 -13.90
N SER A 52 25.74 42.99 -14.29
CA SER A 52 25.39 44.08 -13.35
C SER A 52 24.03 43.81 -12.68
N LYS A 53 23.02 43.43 -13.47
CA LYS A 53 21.69 43.07 -12.96
C LYS A 53 21.74 41.81 -12.10
N LEU A 54 22.51 40.80 -12.49
CA LEU A 54 22.69 39.58 -11.69
C LEU A 54 23.44 39.85 -10.37
N GLU A 55 24.44 40.75 -10.36
CA GLU A 55 25.09 41.18 -9.12
C GLU A 55 24.15 41.93 -8.17
N GLN A 56 23.24 42.77 -8.68
CA GLN A 56 22.24 43.43 -7.83
C GLN A 56 21.17 42.47 -7.28
N LEU A 57 20.69 41.52 -8.10
CA LEU A 57 19.60 40.62 -7.72
C LEU A 57 20.05 39.51 -6.75
N PHE A 58 21.30 39.03 -6.88
CA PHE A 58 21.83 37.92 -6.09
C PHE A 58 22.94 38.34 -5.12
N GLU A 59 23.07 39.64 -4.80
CA GLU A 59 23.93 40.15 -3.75
C GLU A 59 23.60 39.50 -2.41
N THR A 60 24.59 38.83 -1.82
CA THR A 60 24.48 38.31 -0.45
C THR A 60 24.56 39.49 0.52
N LYS A 61 23.42 40.16 0.73
CA LYS A 61 23.25 41.15 1.78
C LYS A 61 23.44 40.46 3.13
N SER A 62 24.67 40.51 3.64
CA SER A 62 24.96 40.22 5.03
C SER A 62 24.14 41.17 5.88
N LYS A 63 23.05 40.67 6.48
CA LYS A 63 22.54 41.28 7.69
C LYS A 63 23.71 41.31 8.66
N GLU A 64 24.17 42.50 9.01
CA GLU A 64 24.85 42.66 10.29
C GLU A 64 23.81 42.29 11.35
N LEU A 65 23.91 41.06 11.84
CA LEU A 65 23.42 40.75 13.18
C LEU A 65 24.24 41.64 14.09
N SER A 66 23.63 42.73 14.55
CA SER A 66 24.24 43.64 15.50
C SER A 66 24.60 42.82 16.73
N VAL A 67 25.91 42.53 16.87
CA VAL A 67 26.48 41.94 18.07
C VAL A 67 26.44 43.04 19.12
N THR A 68 25.25 43.23 19.71
CA THR A 68 25.04 44.11 20.83
C THR A 68 25.96 43.62 21.93
N LYS A 69 27.04 44.36 22.17
CA LYS A 69 27.98 44.12 23.27
C LYS A 69 27.24 44.34 24.60
N LYS A 70 26.44 43.35 25.03
CA LYS A 70 26.25 43.13 26.45
C LYS A 70 27.65 42.85 27.00
N ALA A 71 28.06 43.66 27.97
CA ALA A 71 29.41 43.63 28.48
C ALA A 71 29.78 42.23 28.99
N ALA A 72 31.07 41.91 28.94
CA ALA A 72 31.60 40.81 29.72
C ALA A 72 31.39 41.14 31.22
N VAL A 73 30.35 40.57 31.81
CA VAL A 73 30.38 40.27 33.24
C VAL A 73 31.33 39.09 33.36
N ASP A 74 32.52 39.32 33.91
CA ASP A 74 33.47 38.23 34.10
C ASP A 74 32.86 37.16 35.02
N GLY A 75 33.03 35.93 34.59
CA GLY A 75 32.24 34.79 35.01
C GLY A 75 32.84 33.54 34.38
N LYS A 76 34.18 33.41 34.45
CA LYS A 76 34.94 32.25 33.99
C LYS A 76 34.37 30.94 34.54
N ARG A 77 33.44 30.36 33.79
CA ARG A 77 33.44 28.93 33.54
C ARG A 77 34.50 28.69 32.49
N THR A 78 35.74 28.57 32.95
CA THR A 78 36.73 27.79 32.21
C THR A 78 36.12 26.41 32.06
N GLU A 79 35.78 26.03 30.83
CA GLU A 79 35.32 24.69 30.49
C GLU A 79 36.41 24.05 29.63
N ILE A 80 36.81 22.82 29.97
CA ILE A 80 37.84 22.08 29.25
C ILE A 80 37.22 21.60 27.93
N ILE A 81 37.63 22.23 26.82
CA ILE A 81 37.29 21.83 25.46
C ILE A 81 38.52 21.13 24.87
N VAL A 82 38.34 19.88 24.45
CA VAL A 82 39.40 18.98 23.95
C VAL A 82 39.12 18.53 22.52
N LEU A 83 37.84 18.44 22.16
CA LEU A 83 37.38 18.05 20.83
C LEU A 83 37.53 19.21 19.84
N ASP A 84 37.69 18.88 18.56
CA ASP A 84 37.65 19.91 17.53
C ASP A 84 36.27 20.57 17.46
N SER A 85 36.22 21.84 17.03
CA SER A 85 34.98 22.60 17.01
C SER A 85 33.88 21.96 16.14
N LYS A 86 34.22 21.20 15.09
CA LYS A 86 33.23 20.56 14.21
C LYS A 86 32.64 19.31 14.88
N ARG A 87 33.46 18.46 15.50
CA ARG A 87 33.01 17.28 16.28
C ARG A 87 32.23 17.69 17.52
N SER A 88 32.72 18.68 18.28
CA SER A 88 32.03 19.22 19.46
C SER A 88 30.66 19.82 19.07
N ASN A 89 30.58 20.62 18.00
CA ASN A 89 29.30 21.13 17.50
C ASN A 89 28.36 20.00 17.02
N ALA A 90 28.87 18.97 16.33
CA ALA A 90 28.04 17.83 15.91
C ALA A 90 27.45 17.06 17.10
N ILE A 91 28.24 16.83 18.15
CA ILE A 91 27.79 16.19 19.40
C ILE A 91 26.77 17.08 20.12
N ASN A 92 27.03 18.38 20.25
CA ASN A 92 26.11 19.32 20.87
C ASN A 92 24.77 19.42 20.11
N ILE A 93 24.78 19.35 18.77
CA ILE A 93 23.55 19.24 17.97
C ILE A 93 22.80 17.94 18.29
N GLY A 94 23.51 16.79 18.33
CA GLY A 94 22.92 15.50 18.73
C GLY A 94 22.29 15.53 20.13
N LEU A 95 22.95 16.18 21.09
CA LEU A 95 22.46 16.38 22.46
C LEU A 95 21.16 17.19 22.53
N THR A 96 20.83 18.05 21.56
CA THR A 96 19.54 18.77 21.57
C THR A 96 18.33 17.87 21.31
N VAL A 97 18.55 16.68 20.74
CA VAL A 97 17.49 15.70 20.38
C VAL A 97 17.51 14.48 21.28
N LEU A 98 18.50 14.37 22.18
CA LEU A 98 18.68 13.23 23.07
C LEU A 98 18.24 13.55 24.53
N PRO A 99 17.88 12.53 25.33
CA PRO A 99 17.62 12.70 26.76
C PRO A 99 18.86 13.21 27.54
N PRO A 100 18.71 13.62 28.81
CA PRO A 100 19.86 13.96 29.66
C PRO A 100 20.89 12.81 29.73
N PRO A 101 22.21 13.07 29.66
CA PRO A 101 23.25 12.03 29.62
C PRO A 101 23.19 10.97 30.74
N ARG A 102 22.78 11.36 31.95
CA ARG A 102 22.57 10.44 33.09
C ARG A 102 21.43 9.45 32.83
N THR A 103 20.37 9.89 32.17
CA THR A 103 19.26 9.05 31.72
C THR A 103 19.72 8.11 30.61
N ILE A 104 20.50 8.60 29.62
CA ILE A 104 21.04 7.77 28.52
C ILE A 104 21.85 6.59 29.05
N LYS A 105 22.78 6.81 29.99
CA LYS A 105 23.57 5.70 30.59
C LYS A 105 22.66 4.66 31.24
N THR A 106 21.65 5.11 31.98
CA THR A 106 20.68 4.23 32.64
C THR A 106 19.81 3.48 31.63
N ALA A 107 19.40 4.12 30.54
CA ALA A 107 18.59 3.53 29.48
C ALA A 107 19.36 2.43 28.73
N ILE A 108 20.62 2.69 28.32
CA ILE A 108 21.48 1.72 27.61
C ILE A 108 21.81 0.50 28.50
N LEU A 109 21.97 0.69 29.82
CA LEU A 109 22.24 -0.42 30.74
C LEU A 109 21.01 -1.30 31.02
N ASN A 110 19.79 -0.79 30.81
CA ASN A 110 18.53 -1.52 31.07
C ASN A 110 17.74 -1.90 29.80
N PHE A 111 18.11 -1.37 28.63
CA PHE A 111 17.34 -1.43 27.37
C PHE A 111 15.94 -0.80 27.55
N ASP A 112 15.91 0.43 28.07
CA ASP A 112 14.68 1.18 28.39
C ASP A 112 14.09 1.90 27.17
N GLU A 113 13.12 1.22 26.54
CA GLU A 113 12.42 1.64 25.32
C GLU A 113 11.56 2.91 25.52
N TYR A 114 11.25 3.31 26.76
CA TYR A 114 10.54 4.58 27.03
C TYR A 114 11.49 5.76 27.18
N ALA A 115 12.76 5.52 27.51
CA ALA A 115 13.76 6.55 27.71
C ALA A 115 14.53 6.90 26.43
N LEU A 116 14.65 5.98 25.46
CA LEU A 116 15.40 6.21 24.22
C LEU A 116 14.79 5.45 23.02
N ASN A 117 14.32 6.20 22.02
CA ASN A 117 13.78 5.67 20.77
C ASN A 117 14.89 5.17 19.82
N LYS A 118 14.53 4.37 18.81
CA LYS A 118 15.41 3.89 17.72
C LYS A 118 16.33 4.99 17.16
N GLU A 119 15.79 6.13 16.74
CA GLU A 119 16.60 7.24 16.21
C GLU A 119 17.66 7.73 17.20
N GLY A 120 17.39 7.66 18.51
CA GLY A 120 18.34 8.02 19.55
C GLY A 120 19.49 7.00 19.64
N ILE A 121 19.19 5.71 19.53
CA ILE A 121 20.18 4.63 19.45
C ILE A 121 21.08 4.84 18.20
N GLU A 122 20.48 5.11 17.04
CA GLU A 122 21.20 5.38 15.79
C GLU A 122 22.09 6.64 15.88
N LYS A 123 21.59 7.73 16.47
CA LYS A 123 22.36 8.96 16.72
C LYS A 123 23.52 8.71 17.69
N ILE A 124 23.35 7.89 18.72
CA ILE A 124 24.46 7.54 19.63
C ILE A 124 25.47 6.61 18.94
N LEU A 125 25.04 5.70 18.05
CA LEU A 125 25.93 4.85 17.25
C LEU A 125 26.86 5.66 16.32
N THR A 126 26.46 6.83 15.83
CA THR A 126 27.34 7.74 15.06
C THR A 126 28.19 8.68 15.94
N MET A 127 27.87 8.78 17.24
CA MET A 127 28.56 9.61 18.23
C MET A 127 29.37 8.79 19.25
N ILE A 128 29.67 7.52 18.95
CA ILE A 128 30.59 6.71 19.77
C ILE A 128 31.95 7.45 19.88
N PRO A 129 32.52 7.61 21.09
CA PRO A 129 33.86 8.17 21.25
C PRO A 129 34.92 7.21 20.73
N THR A 130 35.94 7.74 20.04
CA THR A 130 37.15 6.96 19.77
C THR A 130 37.99 6.79 21.04
N GLU A 131 38.84 5.77 21.08
CA GLU A 131 39.74 5.56 22.21
C GLU A 131 40.73 6.74 22.38
N GLU A 132 41.12 7.39 21.27
CA GLU A 132 41.90 8.63 21.30
C GLU A 132 41.14 9.83 21.90
N GLU A 133 39.87 10.04 21.52
CA GLU A 133 39.03 11.11 22.06
C GLU A 133 38.86 10.93 23.58
N LYS A 134 38.60 9.69 24.00
CA LYS A 134 38.49 9.28 25.40
C LYS A 134 39.78 9.52 26.18
N GLN A 135 40.94 9.12 25.67
CA GLN A 135 42.24 9.32 26.32
C GLN A 135 42.52 10.82 26.52
N LYS A 136 42.40 11.63 25.46
CA LYS A 136 42.64 13.09 25.52
C LYS A 136 41.70 13.78 26.52
N ILE A 137 40.43 13.37 26.62
CA ILE A 137 39.47 13.89 27.60
C ILE A 137 39.86 13.48 29.04
N GLN A 138 40.30 12.23 29.25
CA GLN A 138 40.74 11.74 30.56
C GLN A 138 42.02 12.42 31.04
N GLU A 139 43.01 12.60 30.16
CA GLU A 139 44.24 13.34 30.43
C GLU A 139 43.95 14.81 30.78
N ALA A 140 43.12 15.50 30.00
CA ALA A 140 42.78 16.90 30.25
C ALA A 140 42.05 17.09 31.59
N GLN A 141 41.15 16.17 31.95
CA GLN A 141 40.47 16.17 33.26
C GLN A 141 41.41 15.87 34.42
N LEU A 142 42.39 14.97 34.23
CA LEU A 142 43.40 14.67 35.26
C LEU A 142 44.36 15.83 35.48
N MET A 143 44.70 16.56 34.42
CA MET A 143 45.56 17.75 34.47
C MET A 143 44.87 18.98 35.06
N ASN A 144 43.53 19.06 35.03
CA ASN A 144 42.76 20.19 35.58
C ASN A 144 41.50 19.74 36.36
N PRO A 145 41.64 19.04 37.52
CA PRO A 145 40.48 18.45 38.21
C PRO A 145 39.42 19.45 38.70
N GLU A 146 39.85 20.68 39.01
CA GLU A 146 39.00 21.80 39.45
C GLU A 146 38.09 22.36 38.33
N VAL A 147 38.36 22.02 37.07
CA VAL A 147 37.78 22.67 35.89
C VAL A 147 36.77 21.73 35.22
N PRO A 148 35.50 22.14 34.99
CA PRO A 148 34.51 21.29 34.35
C PRO A 148 34.84 21.03 32.87
N LEU A 149 34.59 19.82 32.38
CA LEU A 149 34.56 19.52 30.95
C LEU A 149 33.45 20.30 30.22
N GLY A 150 33.66 20.61 28.93
CA GLY A 150 32.59 21.06 28.04
C GLY A 150 31.47 20.03 27.86
N SER A 151 30.29 20.45 27.38
CA SER A 151 29.09 19.61 27.30
C SER A 151 29.25 18.35 26.41
N ALA A 152 30.00 18.46 25.31
CA ALA A 152 30.29 17.33 24.42
C ALA A 152 31.26 16.34 25.09
N GLU A 153 32.31 16.84 25.74
CA GLU A 153 33.30 16.08 26.49
C GLU A 153 32.67 15.35 27.69
N GLN A 154 31.76 15.99 28.45
CA GLN A 154 30.99 15.33 29.52
C GLN A 154 30.14 14.18 28.98
N PHE A 155 29.55 14.33 27.79
CA PHE A 155 28.75 13.29 27.15
C PHE A 155 29.61 12.12 26.67
N LEU A 156 30.74 12.37 25.99
CA LEU A 156 31.66 11.31 25.58
C LEU A 156 32.27 10.59 26.78
N LEU A 157 32.61 11.29 27.87
CA LEU A 157 33.04 10.66 29.12
C LEU A 157 31.93 9.77 29.71
N THR A 158 30.68 10.26 29.73
CA THR A 158 29.51 9.48 30.15
C THR A 158 29.32 8.21 29.30
N LEU A 159 29.45 8.30 27.97
CA LEU A 159 29.38 7.15 27.06
C LEU A 159 30.53 6.16 27.27
N SER A 160 31.78 6.64 27.38
CA SER A 160 32.97 5.80 27.60
C SER A 160 32.93 5.03 28.92
N SER A 161 32.13 5.49 29.90
CA SER A 161 31.89 4.81 31.17
C SER A 161 30.88 3.64 31.09
N ILE A 162 30.49 3.23 29.89
CA ILE A 162 29.58 2.11 29.60
C ILE A 162 30.40 0.97 28.96
N THR A 163 30.55 -0.14 29.68
CA THR A 163 31.21 -1.35 29.15
C THR A 163 30.50 -1.86 27.90
N GLU A 164 31.25 -2.14 26.84
CA GLU A 164 30.74 -2.72 25.60
C GLU A 164 29.60 -1.91 24.93
N LEU A 165 29.70 -0.57 25.00
CA LEU A 165 28.71 0.38 24.47
C LEU A 165 28.23 0.04 23.05
N SER A 166 29.16 -0.21 22.12
CA SER A 166 28.83 -0.53 20.73
C SER A 166 27.99 -1.80 20.61
N ALA A 167 28.40 -2.88 21.30
CA ALA A 167 27.67 -4.14 21.31
C ALA A 167 26.27 -3.98 21.96
N ARG A 168 26.16 -3.22 23.06
CA ARG A 168 24.86 -2.94 23.71
C ARG A 168 23.91 -2.19 22.77
N LEU A 169 24.39 -1.15 22.09
CA LEU A 169 23.59 -0.36 21.16
C LEU A 169 23.19 -1.16 19.91
N GLN A 170 24.09 -1.96 19.32
CA GLN A 170 23.78 -2.79 18.15
C GLN A 170 22.75 -3.88 18.48
N LEU A 171 22.89 -4.53 19.64
CA LEU A 171 21.93 -5.51 20.16
C LEU A 171 20.56 -4.87 20.43
N TRP A 172 20.53 -3.65 20.97
CA TRP A 172 19.28 -2.92 21.20
C TRP A 172 18.62 -2.48 19.89
N ALA A 173 19.40 -1.93 18.95
CA ALA A 173 18.91 -1.58 17.62
C ALA A 173 18.29 -2.78 16.91
N PHE A 174 18.94 -3.96 16.94
CA PHE A 174 18.36 -5.19 16.41
C PHE A 174 17.05 -5.57 17.12
N LYS A 175 16.98 -5.46 18.46
CA LYS A 175 15.75 -5.74 19.23
C LYS A 175 14.61 -4.76 18.96
N MET A 176 14.91 -3.54 18.53
CA MET A 176 13.91 -2.53 18.13
C MET A 176 13.49 -2.67 16.66
N ASP A 177 14.39 -3.14 15.79
CA ASP A 177 14.13 -3.35 14.36
C ASP A 177 13.39 -4.65 14.05
N TYR A 178 13.55 -5.69 14.88
CA TYR A 178 13.19 -7.06 14.50
C TYR A 178 11.72 -7.22 14.07
N GLU A 179 10.76 -6.64 14.80
CA GLU A 179 9.34 -6.73 14.47
C GLU A 179 8.96 -6.04 13.14
N LEU A 180 9.78 -5.09 12.68
CA LEU A 180 9.62 -4.45 11.37
C LEU A 180 10.23 -5.34 10.27
N LEU A 181 11.48 -5.79 10.47
CA LEU A 181 12.19 -6.68 9.54
C LEU A 181 11.45 -8.01 9.32
N GLU A 182 10.79 -8.54 10.36
CA GLU A 182 9.95 -9.73 10.25
C GLU A 182 8.75 -9.49 9.31
N LYS A 183 8.06 -8.34 9.44
CA LYS A 183 6.90 -7.98 8.60
C LYS A 183 7.29 -7.65 7.17
N GLU A 184 8.40 -6.93 6.98
CA GLU A 184 8.98 -6.62 5.67
C GLU A 184 9.34 -7.90 4.88
N VAL A 185 9.57 -9.03 5.56
CA VAL A 185 9.74 -10.35 4.92
C VAL A 185 8.45 -11.17 4.87
N ALA A 186 7.61 -11.14 5.91
CA ALA A 186 6.43 -11.99 6.02
C ALA A 186 5.22 -11.51 5.20
N GLU A 187 4.96 -10.21 5.12
CA GLU A 187 3.80 -9.66 4.41
C GLU A 187 3.88 -9.91 2.88
N PRO A 188 5.02 -9.70 2.18
CA PRO A 188 5.12 -10.00 0.75
C PRO A 188 4.98 -11.49 0.43
N LEU A 189 5.40 -12.38 1.35
CA LEU A 189 5.22 -13.82 1.22
C LEU A 189 3.74 -14.21 1.31
N GLN A 190 3.01 -13.68 2.31
CA GLN A 190 1.57 -13.91 2.43
C GLN A 190 0.81 -13.33 1.24
N ASP A 191 1.17 -12.13 0.76
CA ASP A 191 0.54 -11.51 -0.40
C ASP A 191 0.80 -12.26 -1.71
N LEU A 192 1.94 -12.95 -1.83
CA LEU A 192 2.19 -13.85 -2.95
C LEU A 192 1.31 -15.11 -2.88
N LYS A 193 1.17 -15.75 -1.71
CA LYS A 193 0.24 -16.89 -1.55
C LYS A 193 -1.20 -16.47 -1.86
N GLU A 194 -1.70 -15.47 -1.14
CA GLU A 194 -3.06 -14.96 -1.29
C GLU A 194 -3.32 -14.45 -2.71
N GLY A 195 -2.30 -13.85 -3.36
CA GLY A 195 -2.38 -13.42 -4.75
C GLY A 195 -2.55 -14.55 -5.75
N MET A 196 -1.87 -15.69 -5.58
CA MET A 196 -2.07 -16.88 -6.43
C MET A 196 -3.48 -17.44 -6.26
N ASP A 197 -3.92 -17.64 -5.01
CA ASP A 197 -5.26 -18.11 -4.65
C ASP A 197 -6.36 -17.20 -5.23
N GLN A 198 -6.20 -15.87 -5.12
CA GLN A 198 -7.09 -14.88 -5.71
C GLN A 198 -7.18 -15.06 -7.22
N LEU A 199 -6.04 -15.06 -7.94
CA LEU A 199 -5.99 -15.18 -9.39
C LEU A 199 -6.57 -16.51 -9.90
N GLU A 200 -6.30 -17.63 -9.22
CA GLU A 200 -6.84 -18.95 -9.59
C GLU A 200 -8.36 -19.00 -9.42
N LYS A 201 -8.91 -18.41 -8.35
CA LYS A 201 -10.34 -18.48 -8.01
C LYS A 201 -11.17 -17.38 -8.71
N ASN A 202 -10.52 -16.34 -9.23
CA ASN A 202 -11.17 -15.17 -9.84
C ASN A 202 -11.99 -15.53 -11.11
N LYS A 203 -13.28 -15.18 -11.11
CA LYS A 203 -14.19 -15.38 -12.26
C LYS A 203 -14.08 -14.25 -13.29
N THR A 204 -13.99 -13.00 -12.85
CA THR A 204 -13.84 -11.79 -13.68
C THR A 204 -12.64 -11.90 -14.62
N LEU A 205 -11.48 -12.29 -14.09
CA LEU A 205 -10.25 -12.55 -14.83
C LEU A 205 -10.44 -13.64 -15.89
N LYS A 206 -11.09 -14.76 -15.54
CA LYS A 206 -11.39 -15.85 -16.49
C LYS A 206 -12.27 -15.35 -17.64
N TYR A 207 -13.34 -14.59 -17.36
CA TYR A 207 -14.19 -14.01 -18.41
C TYR A 207 -13.43 -13.03 -19.32
N ILE A 208 -12.53 -12.23 -18.77
CA ILE A 208 -11.66 -11.32 -19.53
C ILE A 208 -10.70 -12.11 -20.41
N LEU A 209 -9.98 -13.09 -19.86
CA LEU A 209 -9.01 -13.91 -20.60
C LEU A 209 -9.69 -14.73 -21.71
N THR A 210 -10.85 -15.35 -21.45
CA THR A 210 -11.64 -16.05 -22.48
C THR A 210 -12.10 -15.09 -23.59
N THR A 211 -12.51 -13.87 -23.25
CA THR A 211 -12.94 -12.87 -24.24
C THR A 211 -11.75 -12.38 -25.08
N LEU A 212 -10.61 -12.11 -24.47
CA LEU A 212 -9.38 -11.72 -25.17
C LEU A 212 -8.85 -12.85 -26.07
N LEU A 213 -8.91 -14.11 -25.62
CA LEU A 213 -8.53 -15.26 -26.44
C LEU A 213 -9.44 -15.40 -27.67
N ALA A 214 -10.76 -15.26 -27.50
CA ALA A 214 -11.70 -15.33 -28.61
C ALA A 214 -11.49 -14.20 -29.64
N ILE A 215 -11.27 -12.96 -29.19
CA ILE A 215 -10.96 -11.83 -30.09
C ILE A 215 -9.59 -12.02 -30.76
N GLY A 216 -8.58 -12.48 -30.02
CA GLY A 216 -7.23 -12.73 -30.55
C GLY A 216 -7.20 -13.83 -31.62
N ASN A 217 -7.92 -14.93 -31.39
CA ASN A 217 -8.08 -16.01 -32.38
C ASN A 217 -8.78 -15.51 -33.65
N PHE A 218 -9.85 -14.70 -33.52
CA PHE A 218 -10.52 -14.09 -34.66
C PHE A 218 -9.61 -13.12 -35.45
N LEU A 219 -8.95 -12.18 -34.77
CA LEU A 219 -8.10 -11.18 -35.41
C LEU A 219 -6.85 -11.76 -36.08
N ASN A 220 -6.29 -12.84 -35.52
CA ASN A 220 -5.09 -13.49 -36.03
C ASN A 220 -5.38 -14.67 -36.99
N GLY A 221 -6.65 -14.99 -37.25
CA GLY A 221 -7.04 -16.16 -38.04
C GLY A 221 -6.56 -17.50 -37.45
N SER A 222 -6.42 -17.58 -36.13
CA SER A 222 -5.75 -18.70 -35.44
C SER A 222 -6.67 -19.39 -34.44
N ASN A 223 -6.27 -20.58 -33.99
CA ASN A 223 -6.99 -21.37 -32.99
C ASN A 223 -6.09 -21.68 -31.77
N ALA A 224 -5.54 -20.63 -31.17
CA ALA A 224 -4.74 -20.77 -29.96
C ALA A 224 -5.61 -21.19 -28.76
N LYS A 225 -5.06 -22.02 -27.89
CA LYS A 225 -5.72 -22.48 -26.65
C LYS A 225 -5.48 -21.56 -25.44
N GLY A 226 -4.58 -20.58 -25.59
CA GLY A 226 -4.18 -19.64 -24.55
C GLY A 226 -3.11 -18.67 -25.06
N PHE A 227 -2.75 -17.68 -24.25
CA PHE A 227 -1.68 -16.71 -24.52
C PHE A 227 -0.96 -16.36 -23.21
N GLN A 228 0.29 -15.90 -23.28
CA GLN A 228 1.05 -15.51 -22.10
C GLN A 228 0.50 -14.23 -21.47
N LEU A 229 0.36 -14.20 -20.14
CA LEU A 229 -0.18 -13.04 -19.41
C LEU A 229 0.65 -11.76 -19.58
N SER A 230 1.90 -11.86 -20.01
CA SER A 230 2.74 -10.73 -20.44
C SER A 230 2.10 -9.89 -21.56
N TYR A 231 1.22 -10.47 -22.38
CA TYR A 231 0.51 -9.72 -23.43
C TYR A 231 -0.55 -8.74 -22.87
N LEU A 232 -0.99 -8.90 -21.62
CA LEU A 232 -1.98 -7.99 -21.00
C LEU A 232 -1.51 -6.53 -20.97
N GLU A 233 -0.20 -6.29 -20.88
CA GLU A 233 0.44 -4.97 -20.98
C GLU A 233 0.13 -4.26 -22.33
N LYS A 234 -0.11 -5.01 -23.40
CA LYS A 234 -0.33 -4.49 -24.77
C LYS A 234 -1.81 -4.34 -25.15
N VAL A 235 -2.71 -4.97 -24.41
CA VAL A 235 -4.17 -4.93 -24.64
C VAL A 235 -4.77 -3.50 -24.57
N PRO A 236 -4.27 -2.55 -23.76
CA PRO A 236 -4.71 -1.16 -23.81
C PRO A 236 -4.11 -0.36 -24.99
N GLU A 237 -2.93 -0.75 -25.48
CA GLU A 237 -2.20 -0.02 -26.53
C GLU A 237 -2.84 -0.22 -27.91
N VAL A 238 -3.23 -1.46 -28.23
CA VAL A 238 -3.89 -1.84 -29.48
C VAL A 238 -5.23 -1.12 -29.59
N LYS A 239 -5.47 -0.42 -30.71
CA LYS A 239 -6.67 0.39 -30.95
C LYS A 239 -7.35 0.03 -32.26
N ASP A 240 -8.67 0.19 -32.31
CA ASP A 240 -9.44 0.08 -33.54
C ASP A 240 -9.15 1.25 -34.51
N THR A 241 -9.53 1.07 -35.77
CA THR A 241 -9.32 2.04 -36.85
C THR A 241 -10.43 3.09 -36.97
N VAL A 242 -11.61 2.84 -36.39
CA VAL A 242 -12.87 3.58 -36.70
C VAL A 242 -13.20 4.62 -35.62
N HIS A 243 -12.93 4.31 -34.36
CA HIS A 243 -13.26 5.10 -33.17
C HIS A 243 -12.06 5.31 -32.23
N LYS A 244 -10.89 4.73 -32.58
CA LYS A 244 -9.63 4.74 -31.82
C LYS A 244 -9.80 4.22 -30.38
N GLN A 245 -10.79 3.36 -30.13
CA GLN A 245 -10.97 2.70 -28.83
C GLN A 245 -9.98 1.54 -28.70
N SER A 246 -9.52 1.26 -27.48
CA SER A 246 -8.59 0.18 -27.23
C SER A 246 -9.24 -1.21 -27.36
N LEU A 247 -8.45 -2.24 -27.63
CA LEU A 247 -8.88 -3.63 -27.56
C LEU A 247 -9.45 -3.95 -26.17
N LEU A 248 -8.89 -3.36 -25.11
CA LEU A 248 -9.44 -3.39 -23.75
C LEU A 248 -10.89 -2.88 -23.67
N HIS A 249 -11.25 -1.79 -24.37
CA HIS A 249 -12.62 -1.26 -24.38
C HIS A 249 -13.60 -2.23 -25.04
N HIS A 250 -13.20 -2.86 -26.15
CA HIS A 250 -14.04 -3.85 -26.86
C HIS A 250 -14.22 -5.13 -26.02
N ALA A 251 -13.12 -5.69 -25.50
CA ALA A 251 -13.17 -6.85 -24.62
C ALA A 251 -14.01 -6.57 -23.35
N CYS A 252 -13.82 -5.41 -22.72
CA CYS A 252 -14.61 -5.01 -21.55
C CYS A 252 -16.10 -4.82 -21.87
N SER A 253 -16.44 -4.24 -23.03
CA SER A 253 -17.84 -4.10 -23.46
C SER A 253 -18.51 -5.46 -23.65
N ILE A 254 -17.82 -6.43 -24.27
CA ILE A 254 -18.32 -7.80 -24.45
C ILE A 254 -18.47 -8.52 -23.10
N VAL A 255 -17.51 -8.37 -22.17
CA VAL A 255 -17.59 -8.96 -20.83
C VAL A 255 -18.77 -8.38 -20.03
N VAL A 256 -18.97 -7.06 -20.06
CA VAL A 256 -20.10 -6.36 -19.39
C VAL A 256 -21.46 -6.64 -20.05
N GLU A 257 -21.48 -7.23 -21.25
CA GLU A 257 -22.70 -7.66 -21.94
C GLU A 257 -23.02 -9.14 -21.74
N LYS A 258 -22.03 -10.03 -21.82
CA LYS A 258 -22.22 -11.49 -21.69
C LYS A 258 -22.10 -12.02 -20.25
N PHE A 259 -21.40 -11.31 -19.38
CA PHE A 259 -21.14 -11.72 -18.00
C PHE A 259 -21.46 -10.56 -17.03
N PRO A 260 -22.75 -10.28 -16.74
CA PRO A 260 -23.15 -9.16 -15.88
C PRO A 260 -22.58 -9.28 -14.45
N GLU A 261 -22.33 -10.50 -13.98
CA GLU A 261 -21.67 -10.83 -12.70
C GLU A 261 -20.18 -10.44 -12.62
N SER A 262 -19.58 -9.96 -13.72
CA SER A 262 -18.17 -9.53 -13.75
C SER A 262 -17.96 -8.21 -13.01
N THR A 263 -16.94 -8.12 -12.16
CA THR A 263 -16.63 -6.91 -11.38
C THR A 263 -15.57 -6.04 -12.08
N ASP A 264 -14.89 -5.16 -11.35
CA ASP A 264 -13.80 -4.31 -11.86
C ASP A 264 -12.40 -4.98 -11.87
N LEU A 265 -12.28 -6.25 -11.47
CA LEU A 265 -11.04 -7.04 -11.31
C LEU A 265 -10.05 -6.49 -10.26
N TYR A 266 -9.71 -5.20 -10.29
CA TYR A 266 -8.72 -4.57 -9.41
C TYR A 266 -9.06 -4.73 -7.92
N SER A 267 -10.35 -4.65 -7.57
CA SER A 267 -10.84 -4.86 -6.21
C SER A 267 -10.81 -6.32 -5.75
N GLU A 268 -10.64 -7.29 -6.67
CA GLU A 268 -10.59 -8.74 -6.37
C GLU A 268 -9.16 -9.29 -6.27
N ILE A 269 -8.14 -8.56 -6.77
CA ILE A 269 -6.72 -8.97 -6.75
C ILE A 269 -5.88 -8.15 -5.76
N GLY A 270 -6.49 -7.78 -4.63
CA GLY A 270 -5.93 -6.83 -3.67
C GLY A 270 -4.56 -7.20 -3.10
N ALA A 271 -4.19 -8.49 -3.07
CA ALA A 271 -2.86 -8.95 -2.66
C ALA A 271 -1.81 -8.72 -3.76
N ILE A 272 -2.12 -9.04 -5.03
CA ILE A 272 -1.27 -8.73 -6.19
C ILE A 272 -0.98 -7.22 -6.29
N THR A 273 -1.99 -6.39 -6.01
CA THR A 273 -1.88 -4.91 -5.99
C THR A 273 -1.00 -4.36 -4.86
N ARG A 274 -0.78 -5.13 -3.77
CA ARG A 274 0.23 -4.80 -2.75
C ARG A 274 1.61 -5.29 -3.17
N LEU A 275 1.70 -6.54 -3.61
CA LEU A 275 2.92 -7.18 -4.08
C LEU A 275 3.63 -6.39 -5.20
N ALA A 276 2.86 -5.82 -6.13
CA ALA A 276 3.34 -4.95 -7.21
C ALA A 276 4.04 -3.65 -6.74
N LYS A 277 3.95 -3.29 -5.46
CA LYS A 277 4.60 -2.11 -4.85
C LYS A 277 5.86 -2.47 -4.05
N VAL A 278 6.07 -3.74 -3.76
CA VAL A 278 7.22 -4.24 -3.02
C VAL A 278 8.27 -4.70 -4.03
N ASP A 279 9.54 -4.39 -3.78
CA ASP A 279 10.64 -5.03 -4.48
C ASP A 279 10.85 -6.44 -3.89
N PHE A 280 10.19 -7.42 -4.50
CA PHE A 280 10.27 -8.82 -4.07
C PHE A 280 11.66 -9.41 -4.31
N ASP A 281 12.44 -8.85 -5.24
CA ASP A 281 13.73 -9.42 -5.62
C ASP A 281 14.79 -9.14 -4.50
N GLN A 282 14.58 -8.11 -3.68
CA GLN A 282 15.34 -7.82 -2.45
C GLN A 282 14.97 -8.71 -1.23
N LEU A 283 13.85 -9.43 -1.28
CA LEU A 283 13.27 -10.14 -0.13
C LEU A 283 14.22 -11.20 0.46
N GLN A 284 14.95 -11.90 -0.41
CA GLN A 284 15.94 -12.90 -0.03
C GLN A 284 17.15 -12.28 0.69
N ASP A 285 17.60 -11.11 0.24
CA ASP A 285 18.73 -10.40 0.85
C ASP A 285 18.35 -9.79 2.21
N ASN A 286 17.12 -9.29 2.36
CA ASN A 286 16.57 -8.84 3.64
C ASN A 286 16.53 -10.00 4.66
N LEU A 287 16.06 -11.18 4.27
CA LEU A 287 16.07 -12.38 5.12
C LEU A 287 17.50 -12.85 5.47
N ALA A 288 18.44 -12.77 4.52
CA ALA A 288 19.85 -13.05 4.78
C ALA A 288 20.54 -11.98 5.64
N GLN A 289 20.10 -10.72 5.60
CA GLN A 289 20.57 -9.65 6.49
C GLN A 289 20.02 -9.82 7.90
N MET A 290 18.74 -10.15 8.04
CA MET A 290 18.10 -10.44 9.33
C MET A 290 18.79 -11.62 10.05
N GLU A 291 19.13 -12.68 9.33
CA GLU A 291 19.95 -13.78 9.87
C GLU A 291 21.34 -13.30 10.34
N ARG A 292 22.04 -12.50 9.52
CA ARG A 292 23.37 -11.97 9.88
C ARG A 292 23.31 -11.07 11.11
N ARG A 293 22.31 -10.19 11.23
CA ARG A 293 22.09 -9.33 12.42
C ARG A 293 21.74 -10.16 13.65
N CYS A 294 20.95 -11.23 13.51
CA CYS A 294 20.63 -12.14 14.62
C CYS A 294 21.89 -12.86 15.13
N LYS A 295 22.76 -13.36 14.24
CA LYS A 295 24.04 -13.99 14.60
C LYS A 295 25.00 -13.01 15.29
N ALA A 296 25.20 -11.82 14.71
CA ALA A 296 26.00 -10.76 15.35
C ALA A 296 25.44 -10.35 16.73
N SER A 297 24.12 -10.34 16.89
CA SER A 297 23.46 -10.05 18.17
C SER A 297 23.73 -11.10 19.25
N TRP A 298 23.89 -12.39 18.88
CA TRP A 298 24.35 -13.43 19.80
C TRP A 298 25.80 -13.18 20.26
N ASP A 299 26.70 -12.79 19.35
CA ASP A 299 28.08 -12.44 19.71
C ASP A 299 28.16 -11.18 20.57
N HIS A 300 27.35 -10.15 20.28
CA HIS A 300 27.18 -8.97 21.13
C HIS A 300 26.70 -9.37 22.53
N LEU A 301 25.64 -10.18 22.65
CA LEU A 301 25.14 -10.66 23.94
C LEU A 301 26.22 -11.45 24.70
N LYS A 302 26.99 -12.29 24.02
CA LYS A 302 28.10 -13.08 24.59
C LYS A 302 29.25 -12.21 25.10
N VAL A 303 29.54 -11.08 24.45
CA VAL A 303 30.54 -10.10 24.89
C VAL A 303 30.03 -9.27 26.07
N ILE A 304 28.82 -8.70 25.98
CA ILE A 304 28.19 -7.92 27.05
C ILE A 304 28.05 -8.76 28.34
N ALA A 305 27.71 -10.04 28.21
CA ALA A 305 27.55 -10.97 29.33
C ALA A 305 28.84 -11.40 30.05
N LYS A 306 30.02 -10.91 29.61
CA LYS A 306 31.28 -10.98 30.39
C LYS A 306 31.40 -9.83 31.41
N HIS A 307 30.64 -8.75 31.21
CA HIS A 307 30.63 -7.56 32.05
C HIS A 307 29.33 -7.48 32.85
N GLU A 308 29.16 -6.40 33.61
CA GLU A 308 27.93 -6.16 34.38
C GLU A 308 26.70 -6.10 33.47
N MET A 309 25.91 -7.17 33.53
CA MET A 309 24.62 -7.33 32.88
C MET A 309 23.67 -8.05 33.84
N LYS A 310 22.53 -7.43 34.15
CA LYS A 310 21.54 -7.98 35.08
C LYS A 310 21.07 -9.37 34.59
N PRO A 311 21.08 -10.43 35.43
CA PRO A 311 20.73 -11.79 34.99
C PRO A 311 19.38 -11.90 34.28
N ALA A 312 18.34 -11.22 34.79
CA ALA A 312 17.02 -11.20 34.17
C ALA A 312 17.00 -10.55 32.77
N LEU A 313 17.84 -9.53 32.54
CA LEU A 313 18.00 -8.87 31.24
C LEU A 313 18.77 -9.78 30.26
N LYS A 314 19.82 -10.46 30.73
CA LYS A 314 20.56 -11.47 29.97
C LYS A 314 19.64 -12.62 29.54
N GLN A 315 18.77 -13.09 30.42
CA GLN A 315 17.78 -14.12 30.13
C GLN A 315 16.75 -13.63 29.09
N LYS A 316 16.09 -12.50 29.34
CA LYS A 316 15.11 -11.89 28.40
C LYS A 316 15.67 -11.72 27.00
N MET A 317 16.94 -11.29 26.88
CA MET A 317 17.60 -11.10 25.59
C MET A 317 18.02 -12.43 24.95
N SER A 318 18.46 -13.42 25.73
CA SER A 318 18.76 -14.78 25.25
C SER A 318 17.51 -15.45 24.67
N ASP A 319 16.36 -15.33 25.36
CA ASP A 319 15.12 -15.94 24.90
C ASP A 319 14.55 -15.23 23.67
N PHE A 320 14.63 -13.89 23.61
CA PHE A 320 14.35 -13.11 22.40
C PHE A 320 15.21 -13.58 21.20
N LEU A 321 16.53 -13.75 21.38
CA LEU A 321 17.41 -14.17 20.28
C LEU A 321 17.24 -15.64 19.85
N LYS A 322 16.65 -16.50 20.69
CA LYS A 322 16.18 -17.85 20.27
C LYS A 322 14.93 -17.73 19.41
N ASP A 323 13.93 -17.01 19.89
CA ASP A 323 12.65 -16.77 19.23
C ASP A 323 12.87 -16.16 17.82
N CYS A 324 13.76 -15.15 17.72
CA CYS A 324 14.20 -14.61 16.44
C CYS A 324 14.84 -15.67 15.52
N ALA A 325 15.74 -16.50 16.04
CA ALA A 325 16.45 -17.51 15.24
C ALA A 325 15.48 -18.60 14.73
N GLU A 326 14.55 -19.04 15.56
CA GLU A 326 13.50 -19.99 15.20
C GLU A 326 12.58 -19.40 14.11
N ARG A 327 12.08 -18.17 14.28
CA ARG A 327 11.29 -17.50 13.23
C ARG A 327 12.07 -17.26 11.94
N ILE A 328 13.36 -16.95 11.99
CA ILE A 328 14.21 -16.81 10.79
C ILE A 328 14.37 -18.14 10.04
N ILE A 329 14.58 -19.26 10.74
CA ILE A 329 14.64 -20.61 10.13
C ILE A 329 13.29 -20.92 9.47
N ILE A 330 12.19 -20.63 10.16
CA ILE A 330 10.83 -20.85 9.71
C ILE A 330 10.51 -20.00 8.46
N LEU A 331 10.85 -18.70 8.45
CA LEU A 331 10.68 -17.81 7.29
C LEU A 331 11.46 -18.29 6.07
N LYS A 332 12.67 -18.85 6.23
CA LYS A 332 13.42 -19.48 5.12
C LYS A 332 12.68 -20.68 4.52
N ILE A 333 12.04 -21.50 5.34
CA ILE A 333 11.22 -22.64 4.88
C ILE A 333 9.98 -22.14 4.14
N VAL A 334 9.28 -21.14 4.68
CA VAL A 334 8.09 -20.52 4.05
C VAL A 334 8.44 -19.86 2.72
N HIS A 335 9.50 -19.04 2.66
CA HIS A 335 10.01 -18.44 1.42
C HIS A 335 10.25 -19.51 0.34
N ARG A 336 11.02 -20.56 0.65
CA ARG A 336 11.30 -21.65 -0.30
C ARG A 336 10.03 -22.38 -0.75
N ARG A 337 9.06 -22.60 0.14
CA ARG A 337 7.77 -23.24 -0.21
C ARG A 337 6.91 -22.37 -1.13
N ILE A 338 6.78 -21.08 -0.83
CA ILE A 338 5.95 -20.16 -1.62
C ILE A 338 6.58 -19.92 -3.01
N ILE A 339 7.90 -19.78 -3.11
CA ILE A 339 8.61 -19.74 -4.40
C ILE A 339 8.32 -20.99 -5.24
N ASN A 340 8.34 -22.19 -4.64
CA ASN A 340 7.99 -23.42 -5.34
C ASN A 340 6.52 -23.47 -5.78
N ARG A 341 5.58 -22.99 -4.96
CA ARG A 341 4.16 -22.89 -5.34
C ARG A 341 3.94 -21.84 -6.44
N PHE A 342 4.70 -20.73 -6.45
CA PHE A 342 4.70 -19.76 -7.55
C PHE A 342 5.24 -20.35 -8.86
N HIS A 343 6.32 -21.14 -8.81
CA HIS A 343 6.80 -21.86 -10.00
C HIS A 343 5.75 -22.84 -10.55
N ALA A 344 5.03 -23.56 -9.67
CA ALA A 344 3.92 -24.43 -10.08
C ALA A 344 2.73 -23.64 -10.66
N PHE A 345 2.41 -22.48 -10.07
CA PHE A 345 1.37 -21.58 -10.55
C PHE A 345 1.69 -20.97 -11.94
N LEU A 346 2.96 -20.64 -12.21
CA LEU A 346 3.39 -20.22 -13.55
C LEU A 346 3.23 -21.35 -14.59
N LEU A 347 3.50 -22.60 -14.23
CA LEU A 347 3.24 -23.76 -15.10
C LEU A 347 1.74 -23.93 -15.37
N PHE A 348 0.88 -23.76 -14.35
CA PHE A 348 -0.58 -23.75 -14.49
C PHE A 348 -1.08 -22.63 -15.41
N LEU A 349 -0.44 -21.45 -15.37
CA LEU A 349 -0.68 -20.33 -16.30
C LEU A 349 -0.09 -20.54 -17.70
N GLY A 350 0.53 -21.69 -17.98
CA GLY A 350 1.05 -22.06 -19.31
C GLY A 350 2.42 -21.46 -19.65
N HIS A 351 3.21 -21.02 -18.67
CA HIS A 351 4.61 -20.67 -18.91
C HIS A 351 5.44 -21.93 -19.19
N PRO A 352 6.32 -21.93 -20.22
CA PRO A 352 7.18 -23.08 -20.49
C PRO A 352 8.26 -23.21 -19.40
N ILE A 353 8.60 -24.46 -19.05
CA ILE A 353 9.41 -24.83 -17.87
C ILE A 353 10.72 -24.02 -17.73
N TYR A 354 11.37 -23.66 -18.85
CA TYR A 354 12.62 -22.91 -18.82
C TYR A 354 12.46 -21.44 -18.40
N THR A 355 11.37 -20.75 -18.75
CA THR A 355 11.17 -19.34 -18.35
C THR A 355 10.65 -19.17 -16.93
N VAL A 356 10.14 -20.25 -16.31
CA VAL A 356 9.52 -20.21 -14.97
C VAL A 356 10.47 -19.65 -13.89
N ARG A 357 11.78 -19.82 -14.05
CA ARG A 357 12.81 -19.28 -13.13
C ARG A 357 13.28 -17.86 -13.49
N GLU A 358 12.89 -17.33 -14.64
CA GLU A 358 13.30 -16.02 -15.17
C GLU A 358 12.21 -14.94 -14.97
N VAL A 359 10.97 -15.36 -14.70
CA VAL A 359 9.84 -14.45 -14.41
C VAL A 359 9.96 -13.91 -12.99
N SER A 360 10.38 -12.64 -12.84
CA SER A 360 10.37 -12.00 -11.52
C SER A 360 8.95 -11.73 -11.02
N ILE A 361 8.73 -11.98 -9.73
CA ILE A 361 7.44 -11.84 -9.05
C ILE A 361 6.96 -10.39 -9.08
N HIS A 362 7.89 -9.43 -8.94
CA HIS A 362 7.59 -8.02 -9.09
C HIS A 362 7.06 -7.68 -10.50
N ARG A 363 7.71 -8.15 -11.58
CA ARG A 363 7.24 -7.88 -12.95
C ARG A 363 5.88 -8.54 -13.25
N PHE A 364 5.68 -9.78 -12.79
CA PHE A 364 4.40 -10.50 -12.94
C PHE A 364 3.24 -9.78 -12.24
N SER A 365 3.39 -9.47 -10.96
CA SER A 365 2.37 -8.79 -10.17
C SER A 365 2.09 -7.37 -10.67
N LYS A 366 3.13 -6.65 -11.11
CA LYS A 366 3.00 -5.32 -11.71
C LYS A 366 2.12 -5.32 -12.97
N ILE A 367 2.39 -6.19 -13.95
CA ILE A 367 1.59 -6.29 -15.18
C ILE A 367 0.11 -6.53 -14.87
N LEU A 368 -0.20 -7.42 -13.92
CA LEU A 368 -1.58 -7.71 -13.52
C LEU A 368 -2.24 -6.54 -12.78
N SER A 369 -1.53 -5.87 -11.87
CA SER A 369 -2.03 -4.71 -11.14
C SER A 369 -2.30 -3.50 -12.06
N GLU A 370 -1.43 -3.26 -13.04
CA GLU A 370 -1.57 -2.19 -14.03
C GLU A 370 -2.73 -2.49 -14.99
N PHE A 371 -2.79 -3.71 -15.55
CA PHE A 371 -3.90 -4.15 -16.40
C PHE A 371 -5.26 -4.07 -15.69
N ALA A 372 -5.35 -4.52 -14.43
CA ALA A 372 -6.59 -4.48 -13.66
C ALA A 372 -7.04 -3.04 -13.35
N LEU A 373 -6.10 -2.13 -13.09
CA LEU A 373 -6.39 -0.71 -12.90
C LEU A 373 -6.96 -0.07 -14.17
N GLU A 374 -6.37 -0.38 -15.33
CA GLU A 374 -6.87 0.07 -16.63
C GLU A 374 -8.22 -0.54 -16.98
N TYR A 375 -8.42 -1.84 -16.71
CA TYR A 375 -9.70 -2.52 -16.89
C TYR A 375 -10.80 -1.87 -16.04
N ARG A 376 -10.55 -1.57 -14.75
CA ARG A 376 -11.47 -0.86 -13.87
C ARG A 376 -11.92 0.48 -14.47
N THR A 377 -10.97 1.35 -14.86
CA THR A 377 -11.33 2.67 -15.43
C THR A 377 -12.05 2.54 -16.77
N THR A 378 -11.72 1.52 -17.57
CA THR A 378 -12.37 1.25 -18.85
C THR A 378 -13.79 0.72 -18.67
N ARG A 379 -14.01 -0.18 -17.70
CA ARG A 379 -15.33 -0.73 -17.32
C ARG A 379 -16.26 0.37 -16.84
N GLU A 380 -15.76 1.33 -16.05
CA GLU A 380 -16.55 2.47 -15.62
C GLU A 380 -16.98 3.34 -16.81
N ARG A 381 -16.06 3.68 -17.73
CA ARG A 381 -16.37 4.43 -18.97
C ARG A 381 -17.43 3.70 -19.82
N VAL A 382 -17.29 2.39 -19.99
CA VAL A 382 -18.23 1.53 -20.72
C VAL A 382 -19.62 1.57 -20.09
N LEU A 383 -19.74 1.40 -18.76
CA LEU A 383 -21.02 1.50 -18.06
C LEU A 383 -21.63 2.90 -18.18
N GLN A 384 -20.85 3.96 -17.95
CA GLN A 384 -21.34 5.34 -18.09
C GLN A 384 -21.85 5.60 -19.52
N GLN A 385 -21.16 5.08 -20.55
CA GLN A 385 -21.58 5.24 -21.95
C GLN A 385 -22.84 4.41 -22.28
N LYS A 386 -22.95 3.18 -21.75
CA LYS A 386 -24.14 2.31 -21.87
C LYS A 386 -25.35 2.98 -21.20
N GLN A 387 -25.20 3.56 -20.01
CA GLN A 387 -26.26 4.30 -19.32
C GLN A 387 -26.64 5.60 -20.06
N LYS A 388 -25.68 6.40 -20.53
CA LYS A 388 -25.95 7.61 -21.33
C LYS A 388 -26.73 7.28 -22.60
N ARG A 389 -26.39 6.18 -23.29
CA ARG A 389 -27.12 5.65 -24.46
C ARG A 389 -28.52 5.15 -24.10
N ALA A 390 -28.70 4.48 -22.96
CA ALA A 390 -30.00 4.03 -22.47
C ALA A 390 -30.94 5.22 -22.16
N ASN A 391 -30.48 6.17 -21.34
CA ASN A 391 -31.23 7.38 -20.97
C ASN A 391 -31.61 8.22 -22.21
N HIS A 392 -30.77 8.26 -23.25
CA HIS A 392 -31.09 8.94 -24.50
C HIS A 392 -32.17 8.20 -25.30
N ARG A 393 -32.09 6.86 -25.41
CA ARG A 393 -33.12 6.03 -26.05
C ARG A 393 -34.49 6.18 -25.36
N GLU A 394 -34.50 6.22 -24.02
CA GLU A 394 -35.69 6.46 -23.21
C GLU A 394 -36.29 7.85 -23.47
N ARG A 395 -35.47 8.92 -23.41
CA ARG A 395 -35.90 10.29 -23.72
C ARG A 395 -36.45 10.45 -25.13
N ASN A 396 -35.93 9.71 -26.11
CA ASN A 396 -36.44 9.75 -27.47
C ASN A 396 -37.79 9.02 -27.59
N LYS A 397 -37.98 7.89 -26.86
CA LYS A 397 -39.28 7.21 -26.74
C LYS A 397 -40.36 8.08 -26.09
N THR A 398 -40.01 8.91 -25.10
CA THR A 398 -40.98 9.81 -24.44
C THR A 398 -41.22 11.10 -25.22
N ARG A 399 -40.22 11.65 -25.95
CA ARG A 399 -40.38 12.86 -26.78
C ARG A 399 -41.47 12.74 -27.85
N GLY A 400 -41.63 11.56 -28.47
CA GLY A 400 -42.66 11.35 -29.49
C GLY A 400 -44.09 11.38 -28.96
N LYS A 401 -44.31 10.90 -27.72
CA LYS A 401 -45.66 10.78 -27.13
C LYS A 401 -46.28 12.10 -26.68
N MET A 402 -45.49 13.17 -26.55
CA MET A 402 -45.95 14.50 -26.15
C MET A 402 -46.53 15.35 -27.30
N ILE A 403 -46.47 14.88 -28.55
CA ILE A 403 -46.85 15.69 -29.73
C ILE A 403 -48.28 15.39 -30.20
N THR A 404 -48.79 14.18 -29.95
CA THR A 404 -50.10 13.72 -30.46
C THR A 404 -51.31 14.21 -29.65
N ASP A 405 -51.10 14.71 -28.43
CA ASP A 405 -52.18 15.08 -27.50
C ASP A 405 -52.63 16.55 -27.65
N SER A 406 -51.87 17.38 -28.37
CA SER A 406 -52.16 18.81 -28.57
C SER A 406 -53.06 19.09 -29.79
N GLY A 407 -53.52 18.07 -30.51
CA GLY A 407 -54.09 18.18 -31.85
C GLY A 407 -55.60 17.94 -31.98
N LYS A 408 -56.39 18.07 -30.91
CA LYS A 408 -57.80 17.60 -30.92
C LYS A 408 -58.83 18.48 -30.19
N PHE A 409 -58.82 19.79 -30.46
CA PHE A 409 -59.94 20.69 -30.17
C PHE A 409 -60.37 21.46 -31.42
N GLY A 410 -61.52 21.08 -31.99
CA GLY A 410 -62.10 21.69 -33.19
C GLY A 410 -63.11 20.78 -33.89
N ALA A 411 -64.40 21.11 -33.79
CA ALA A 411 -65.46 20.61 -34.68
C ALA A 411 -65.47 21.47 -35.97
N ALA A 412 -66.19 21.15 -37.06
CA ALA A 412 -67.35 20.26 -37.25
C ALA A 412 -67.34 19.63 -38.67
N PRO A 413 -68.33 18.78 -39.07
CA PRO A 413 -68.26 18.00 -40.32
C PRO A 413 -68.96 18.67 -41.53
N SER A 414 -68.59 18.22 -42.73
CA SER A 414 -69.42 18.23 -43.96
C SER A 414 -68.87 17.21 -44.98
N ASP A 415 -69.70 16.82 -45.95
CA ASP A 415 -69.49 15.67 -46.86
C ASP A 415 -68.37 15.81 -47.91
N ALA A 416 -67.74 14.67 -48.27
CA ALA A 416 -67.59 14.18 -49.66
C ALA A 416 -66.92 12.79 -49.76
N GLN A 417 -67.12 12.12 -50.91
CA GLN A 417 -66.78 10.71 -51.19
C GLN A 417 -65.29 10.33 -51.29
N GLU A 418 -65.03 9.06 -50.94
CA GLU A 418 -64.14 8.07 -51.58
C GLU A 418 -62.73 8.46 -52.08
N SER A 419 -61.71 7.86 -51.45
CA SER A 419 -60.84 6.87 -52.13
C SER A 419 -60.00 6.06 -51.14
N GLN A 420 -59.72 4.79 -51.49
CA GLN A 420 -58.83 3.89 -50.74
C GLN A 420 -57.39 3.98 -51.29
N PRO A 421 -56.34 3.71 -50.48
CA PRO A 421 -55.93 2.31 -50.32
C PRO A 421 -55.48 1.87 -48.91
N GLN A 422 -55.91 0.65 -48.59
CA GLN A 422 -55.34 -0.41 -47.72
C GLN A 422 -54.05 -0.12 -46.90
N GLY A 423 -54.10 -0.45 -45.60
CA GLY A 423 -52.94 -0.42 -44.70
C GLY A 423 -53.21 -0.97 -43.29
N ILE A 424 -53.90 -2.11 -43.15
CA ILE A 424 -54.36 -2.64 -41.86
C ILE A 424 -53.41 -3.73 -41.34
N GLN A 425 -52.59 -3.43 -40.31
CA GLN A 425 -51.90 -4.46 -39.51
C GLN A 425 -51.37 -3.97 -38.14
N TYR A 426 -52.14 -3.15 -37.40
CA TYR A 426 -51.70 -2.59 -36.08
C TYR A 426 -52.82 -2.47 -35.03
N ALA A 427 -53.87 -3.31 -35.11
CA ALA A 427 -55.01 -3.26 -34.19
C ALA A 427 -54.99 -4.30 -33.06
N GLU A 428 -54.35 -5.45 -33.25
CA GLU A 428 -54.46 -6.63 -32.35
C GLU A 428 -53.49 -6.56 -31.16
N ASP A 429 -52.22 -6.15 -31.37
CA ASP A 429 -51.19 -5.94 -30.33
C ASP A 429 -51.69 -5.12 -29.11
N ALA A 430 -52.55 -4.13 -29.36
CA ALA A 430 -53.10 -3.25 -28.33
C ALA A 430 -54.07 -3.97 -27.37
N ALA A 431 -54.80 -4.98 -27.88
CA ALA A 431 -55.73 -5.77 -27.08
C ALA A 431 -54.99 -6.85 -26.26
N GLU A 432 -53.99 -7.50 -26.84
CA GLU A 432 -53.20 -8.52 -26.14
C GLU A 432 -52.46 -7.94 -24.93
N HIS A 433 -51.91 -6.72 -25.04
CA HIS A 433 -51.17 -6.08 -23.95
C HIS A 433 -52.06 -5.66 -22.76
N GLU A 434 -53.34 -5.35 -22.94
CA GLU A 434 -54.26 -5.18 -21.79
C GLU A 434 -54.68 -6.54 -21.19
N ASN A 435 -54.90 -7.56 -22.03
CA ASN A 435 -55.32 -8.88 -21.55
C ASN A 435 -54.24 -9.57 -20.70
N MET A 436 -52.98 -9.52 -21.16
CA MET A 436 -51.82 -10.05 -20.43
C MET A 436 -51.59 -9.37 -19.07
N LYS A 437 -52.00 -8.09 -18.95
CA LYS A 437 -51.95 -7.27 -17.74
C LYS A 437 -53.09 -7.55 -16.76
N ALA A 438 -54.20 -8.14 -17.22
CA ALA A 438 -55.27 -8.64 -16.36
C ALA A 438 -54.88 -9.94 -15.65
N VAL A 439 -54.26 -10.89 -16.38
CA VAL A 439 -53.80 -12.19 -15.81
C VAL A 439 -52.83 -11.99 -14.65
N LEU A 440 -51.88 -11.04 -14.76
CA LEU A 440 -50.90 -10.78 -13.71
C LEU A 440 -51.47 -10.13 -12.43
N LYS A 441 -52.76 -9.77 -12.40
CA LYS A 441 -53.44 -9.21 -11.21
C LYS A 441 -54.21 -10.23 -10.38
N SER A 442 -54.52 -11.43 -10.89
CA SER A 442 -55.31 -12.42 -10.14
C SER A 442 -54.47 -13.27 -9.17
N SER A 443 -53.17 -13.44 -9.41
CA SER A 443 -52.29 -14.34 -8.65
C SER A 443 -51.74 -13.76 -7.32
N LEU A 444 -52.40 -12.77 -6.71
CA LEU A 444 -51.98 -12.14 -5.44
C LEU A 444 -53.16 -11.89 -4.48
N GLN A 445 -54.04 -12.88 -4.31
CA GLN A 445 -55.00 -12.90 -3.20
C GLN A 445 -55.25 -14.32 -2.69
N ASP A 446 -55.24 -14.46 -1.35
CA ASP A 446 -55.74 -15.55 -0.51
C ASP A 446 -55.15 -16.98 -0.62
N GLY A 447 -55.40 -17.73 0.46
CA GLY A 447 -54.98 -19.11 0.69
C GLY A 447 -55.79 -19.74 1.83
N GLU A 448 -55.39 -20.95 2.26
CA GLU A 448 -56.03 -21.76 3.31
C GLU A 448 -57.50 -22.19 3.08
N SER A 449 -57.68 -23.45 2.64
CA SER A 449 -58.32 -24.50 3.46
C SER A 449 -58.37 -25.85 2.73
N SER A 450 -58.79 -26.90 3.43
CA SER A 450 -58.61 -28.31 3.04
C SER A 450 -59.84 -28.95 2.39
N THR A 451 -59.63 -29.96 1.53
CA THR A 451 -60.20 -31.32 1.75
C THR A 451 -59.65 -32.38 0.76
N SER A 452 -59.88 -33.66 1.10
CA SER A 452 -59.33 -34.88 0.51
C SER A 452 -60.06 -35.38 -0.76
N THR A 453 -59.32 -35.92 -1.76
CA THR A 453 -59.47 -37.34 -2.21
C THR A 453 -58.44 -37.75 -3.29
N VAL A 454 -58.25 -39.07 -3.48
CA VAL A 454 -57.38 -39.78 -4.45
C VAL A 454 -58.08 -41.11 -4.82
N PRO A 455 -57.79 -41.84 -5.94
CA PRO A 455 -56.45 -42.16 -6.53
C PRO A 455 -56.39 -42.03 -8.09
N GLY A 456 -55.31 -42.34 -8.83
CA GLY A 456 -53.93 -42.71 -8.47
C GLY A 456 -53.39 -43.92 -9.27
N LEU A 457 -52.18 -43.84 -9.85
CA LEU A 457 -51.47 -45.00 -10.45
C LEU A 457 -49.93 -44.92 -10.33
N ARG A 458 -49.28 -46.09 -10.38
CA ARG A 458 -47.83 -46.36 -10.15
C ARG A 458 -46.98 -46.01 -11.40
N THR A 459 -45.64 -46.01 -11.43
CA THR A 459 -44.55 -46.70 -10.68
C THR A 459 -43.22 -45.89 -10.94
N ARG A 460 -41.97 -46.14 -10.48
CA ARG A 460 -41.26 -47.20 -9.72
C ARG A 460 -39.91 -46.70 -9.14
N THR A 461 -39.78 -46.52 -7.82
CA THR A 461 -38.45 -46.37 -7.17
C THR A 461 -38.43 -46.88 -5.73
N ARG A 462 -37.43 -47.69 -5.36
CA ARG A 462 -36.90 -47.79 -3.98
C ARG A 462 -35.57 -48.53 -3.94
N ALA A 463 -34.67 -48.05 -3.08
CA ALA A 463 -33.50 -48.79 -2.61
C ALA A 463 -33.76 -49.34 -1.20
N SER A 464 -32.93 -50.29 -0.75
CA SER A 464 -32.63 -50.50 0.67
C SER A 464 -31.31 -51.28 0.80
N ALA A 465 -30.58 -51.09 1.89
CA ALA A 465 -29.33 -51.78 2.19
C ALA A 465 -29.22 -52.06 3.69
N ILE A 466 -28.84 -53.29 4.07
CA ILE A 466 -28.70 -53.73 5.47
C ILE A 466 -27.45 -54.61 5.64
N ARG A 467 -26.48 -54.12 6.45
CA ARG A 467 -25.60 -54.83 7.41
C ARG A 467 -25.04 -56.23 7.03
N GLY A 468 -23.70 -56.41 6.96
CA GLY A 468 -23.13 -57.80 6.99
C GLY A 468 -21.63 -58.13 6.72
N ARG A 469 -20.67 -57.45 7.36
CA ARG A 469 -19.28 -57.90 7.72
C ARG A 469 -18.68 -59.23 7.15
N LEU A 470 -17.60 -59.18 6.35
CA LEU A 470 -16.30 -59.95 6.41
C LEU A 470 -15.48 -59.81 5.09
N GLY A 471 -14.15 -60.08 5.13
CA GLY A 471 -13.17 -59.83 4.03
C GLY A 471 -12.75 -61.08 3.22
N PRO A 472 -11.57 -61.13 2.54
CA PRO A 472 -10.33 -60.40 2.85
C PRO A 472 -9.46 -59.82 1.67
N TRP A 473 -8.45 -59.01 2.06
CA TRP A 473 -7.10 -58.81 1.48
C TRP A 473 -6.85 -58.19 0.08
N CYS A 474 -6.08 -57.09 0.13
CA CYS A 474 -4.92 -56.72 -0.70
C CYS A 474 -5.03 -56.58 -2.24
N SER A 475 -4.93 -55.33 -2.69
CA SER A 475 -3.73 -54.88 -3.43
C SER A 475 -3.36 -53.46 -2.95
N ALA A 476 -2.13 -52.98 -3.22
CA ALA A 476 -1.60 -51.77 -2.62
C ALA A 476 -0.90 -50.84 -3.63
N THR A 477 -1.29 -49.56 -3.61
CA THR A 477 -0.48 -48.35 -3.89
C THR A 477 -1.35 -47.13 -3.59
N ASP A 478 -0.93 -46.25 -2.68
CA ASP A 478 -1.52 -44.92 -2.45
C ASP A 478 -0.42 -43.92 -2.04
N ASP A 479 -0.56 -42.65 -2.43
CA ASP A 479 0.53 -41.66 -2.43
C ASP A 479 0.78 -40.97 -1.06
N PRO A 480 2.05 -40.75 -0.65
CA PRO A 480 2.42 -40.04 0.57
C PRO A 480 2.62 -38.52 0.37
N VAL A 481 1.95 -37.89 -0.60
CA VAL A 481 2.27 -36.51 -1.05
C VAL A 481 1.38 -35.43 -0.41
N THR A 482 0.07 -35.66 -0.27
CA THR A 482 -0.92 -34.63 0.09
C THR A 482 -0.82 -34.15 1.55
N CYS A 483 -0.57 -35.07 2.51
CA CYS A 483 -0.67 -34.78 3.94
C CYS A 483 0.36 -33.76 4.48
N THR A 484 1.41 -33.44 3.72
CA THR A 484 2.48 -32.52 4.15
C THR A 484 2.27 -31.05 3.75
N ASP A 485 1.32 -30.75 2.86
CA ASP A 485 1.07 -29.37 2.42
C ASP A 485 0.04 -28.67 3.32
N ASP A 486 -1.01 -29.38 3.78
CA ASP A 486 -1.95 -28.86 4.79
C ASP A 486 -1.22 -28.44 6.09
N THR A 487 -0.31 -29.28 6.58
CA THR A 487 0.52 -28.94 7.75
C THR A 487 1.50 -27.79 7.46
N ALA A 488 1.92 -27.59 6.21
CA ALA A 488 2.71 -26.43 5.81
C ALA A 488 1.89 -25.13 5.80
N ASP A 489 0.65 -25.19 5.32
CA ASP A 489 -0.28 -24.06 5.28
C ASP A 489 -0.83 -23.70 6.66
N GLU A 490 -1.08 -24.69 7.54
CA GLU A 490 -1.36 -24.48 8.97
C GLU A 490 -0.21 -23.79 9.71
N ILE A 491 1.04 -24.16 9.39
CA ILE A 491 2.23 -23.51 9.94
C ILE A 491 2.33 -22.08 9.39
N MET A 492 2.11 -21.88 8.09
CA MET A 492 2.13 -20.55 7.47
C MET A 492 1.08 -19.62 8.09
N GLU A 493 -0.15 -20.08 8.31
CA GLU A 493 -1.16 -19.30 9.03
C GLU A 493 -0.74 -18.98 10.45
N ARG A 494 -0.14 -19.92 11.21
CA ARG A 494 0.35 -19.61 12.57
C ARG A 494 1.41 -18.50 12.57
N ILE A 495 2.35 -18.54 11.62
CA ILE A 495 3.43 -17.54 11.49
C ILE A 495 2.87 -16.18 11.12
N VAL A 496 2.02 -16.13 10.10
CA VAL A 496 1.40 -14.88 9.63
C VAL A 496 0.48 -14.31 10.72
N ARG A 497 -0.26 -15.14 11.46
CA ARG A 497 -1.03 -14.71 12.64
C ARG A 497 -0.10 -14.17 13.75
N SER A 498 1.06 -14.77 14.03
CA SER A 498 2.00 -14.22 15.02
C SER A 498 2.67 -12.91 14.57
N ALA A 499 3.00 -12.76 13.29
CA ALA A 499 3.61 -11.54 12.76
C ALA A 499 2.61 -10.38 12.64
N THR A 500 1.32 -10.66 12.37
CA THR A 500 0.26 -9.65 12.25
C THR A 500 -0.44 -9.31 13.57
N GLN A 501 -0.40 -10.19 14.58
CA GLN A 501 -0.95 -9.89 15.91
C GLN A 501 0.09 -9.17 16.79
N GLY A 502 -0.05 -7.84 16.89
CA GLY A 502 0.62 -7.06 17.93
C GLY A 502 0.24 -7.51 19.35
N PRO A 503 1.03 -7.13 20.38
CA PRO A 503 0.90 -7.66 21.74
C PRO A 503 -0.50 -7.45 22.33
N SER A 504 -1.19 -8.56 22.58
CA SER A 504 -2.58 -8.58 23.04
C SER A 504 -2.73 -8.20 24.52
N GLN A 505 -2.69 -6.90 24.83
CA GLN A 505 -3.10 -6.41 26.14
C GLN A 505 -3.62 -4.95 26.17
N ARG A 506 -4.83 -4.73 25.64
CA ARG A 506 -5.77 -3.77 26.28
C ARG A 506 -7.23 -4.17 26.09
N THR A 507 -8.04 -3.89 27.11
CA THR A 507 -9.45 -4.26 27.22
C THR A 507 -10.34 -3.61 26.17
N GLN A 508 -11.38 -4.34 25.73
CA GLN A 508 -12.43 -3.78 24.86
C GLN A 508 -13.14 -2.59 25.53
N PRO A 509 -13.40 -1.49 24.81
CA PRO A 509 -14.41 -0.52 25.22
C PRO A 509 -15.80 -1.17 25.12
N ARG A 510 -16.47 -1.37 26.25
CA ARG A 510 -17.82 -1.98 26.29
C ARG A 510 -18.86 -1.02 25.72
N GLU A 511 -19.10 -1.08 24.40
CA GLU A 511 -20.07 -0.21 23.74
C GLU A 511 -21.49 -0.35 24.35
N ARG A 512 -22.01 0.77 24.86
CA ARG A 512 -23.42 0.88 25.24
C ARG A 512 -24.26 1.02 23.97
N ARG A 513 -24.93 -0.07 23.59
CA ARG A 513 -25.95 -0.16 22.53
C ARG A 513 -26.91 1.05 22.61
N ARG A 514 -26.79 2.00 21.67
CA ARG A 514 -27.73 3.11 21.46
C ARG A 514 -28.41 2.96 20.10
N SER A 515 -29.73 2.94 20.09
CA SER A 515 -30.55 2.83 18.89
C SER A 515 -30.38 4.08 18.00
N ARG A 516 -29.88 3.90 16.77
CA ARG A 516 -29.87 4.96 15.75
C ARG A 516 -31.28 5.13 15.16
N ALA A 517 -32.11 5.90 15.85
CA ALA A 517 -33.35 6.42 15.27
C ALA A 517 -33.04 7.37 14.10
N ASN A 518 -33.92 7.36 13.09
CA ASN A 518 -33.72 8.01 11.80
C ASN A 518 -33.86 9.54 11.90
N ARG A 519 -32.76 10.31 11.76
CA ARG A 519 -32.79 11.78 11.85
C ARG A 519 -32.40 12.45 10.53
N LYS A 520 -33.38 12.56 9.61
CA LYS A 520 -33.28 13.39 8.40
C LYS A 520 -33.22 14.87 8.77
N SER A 521 -32.33 15.63 8.15
CA SER A 521 -32.14 17.07 8.39
C SER A 521 -33.15 17.92 7.63
N LEU A 522 -34.35 18.13 8.18
CA LEU A 522 -35.25 19.18 7.68
C LEU A 522 -34.70 20.56 8.03
N ARG A 523 -34.06 21.23 7.05
CA ARG A 523 -34.05 22.70 7.02
C ARG A 523 -35.45 23.16 6.59
N ARG A 524 -36.25 23.66 7.53
CA ARG A 524 -37.42 24.51 7.25
C ARG A 524 -37.26 25.84 7.97
N THR A 525 -37.61 26.91 7.29
CA THR A 525 -37.59 28.28 7.81
C THR A 525 -38.75 28.49 8.77
N LEU A 526 -38.48 29.06 9.94
CA LEU A 526 -39.52 29.45 10.90
C LEU A 526 -40.33 30.62 10.34
N LYS A 527 -41.66 30.46 10.31
CA LYS A 527 -42.62 31.56 10.12
C LYS A 527 -43.71 31.61 11.20
N SER A 528 -43.55 30.80 12.24
CA SER A 528 -44.28 30.79 13.51
C SER A 528 -43.23 30.69 14.63
N GLY A 529 -43.48 31.32 15.78
CA GLY A 529 -42.58 31.23 16.94
C GLY A 529 -42.59 29.84 17.60
N LEU A 530 -41.67 29.62 18.54
CA LEU A 530 -41.67 28.44 19.40
C LEU A 530 -42.97 28.38 20.21
N THR A 531 -43.44 27.17 20.46
CA THR A 531 -44.54 26.92 21.41
C THR A 531 -44.05 27.00 22.85
N THR A 532 -44.97 27.23 23.80
CA THR A 532 -44.65 27.32 25.24
C THR A 532 -44.07 26.01 25.80
N GLU A 533 -44.49 24.86 25.28
CA GLU A 533 -43.94 23.56 25.64
C GLU A 533 -42.47 23.41 25.17
N GLU A 534 -42.13 23.88 23.98
CA GLU A 534 -40.74 23.91 23.48
C GLU A 534 -39.86 24.87 24.28
N ALA A 535 -40.38 26.03 24.70
CA ALA A 535 -39.65 26.98 25.55
C ALA A 535 -39.33 26.40 26.93
N ASN A 536 -40.30 25.68 27.54
CA ASN A 536 -40.10 24.97 28.81
C ASN A 536 -39.11 23.80 28.65
N ALA A 537 -39.21 23.01 27.57
CA ALA A 537 -38.28 21.92 27.27
C ALA A 537 -36.84 22.38 26.99
N LEU A 538 -36.64 23.66 26.65
CA LEU A 538 -35.33 24.30 26.49
C LEU A 538 -34.88 25.09 27.73
N GLY A 539 -35.66 25.10 28.81
CA GLY A 539 -35.30 25.75 30.09
C GLY A 539 -35.26 27.28 30.03
N LEU A 540 -36.02 27.91 29.12
CA LEU A 540 -35.99 29.37 28.89
C LEU A 540 -37.03 30.15 29.71
N SER A 541 -37.83 29.47 30.52
CA SER A 541 -38.83 30.06 31.42
C SER A 541 -38.26 30.31 32.82
N SER A 542 -37.95 31.57 33.16
CA SER A 542 -37.66 31.99 34.53
C SER A 542 -38.84 32.74 35.14
N GLY A 543 -39.21 32.40 36.37
CA GLY A 543 -40.25 33.06 37.15
C GLY A 543 -40.20 32.59 38.60
N SER A 544 -39.76 33.47 39.49
CA SER A 544 -39.69 33.20 40.93
C SER A 544 -41.07 33.32 41.58
N GLU A 545 -41.31 32.57 42.66
CA GLU A 545 -41.79 33.19 43.91
C GLU A 545 -41.46 32.33 45.14
N MET A 546 -41.93 32.75 46.31
CA MET A 546 -41.34 32.44 47.63
C MET A 546 -42.41 31.88 48.60
N GLN A 547 -41.99 31.53 49.83
CA GLN A 547 -42.76 30.91 50.93
C GLN A 547 -42.86 29.38 50.81
N VAL A 548 -42.79 28.59 51.90
CA VAL A 548 -42.62 28.92 53.34
C VAL A 548 -41.28 28.40 53.84
#